data_AF-A0A439L803-F1
#
_entry.id   AF-A0A439L803-F1
#
_cell.length_a   1.000
_cell.length_b   1.000
_cell.length_c   1.000
_cell.angle_alpha   90.00
_cell.angle_beta   90.00
_cell.angle_gamma   90.00
#
_symmetry.space_group_name_H-M   'P 1'
#
loop_
_entity.id
_entity.type
_entity.pdbx_description
1 polymer ?
#
loop_
_entity_poly.entity_id
_entity_poly.type
_entity_poly.pdbx_seq_one_letter_code
_entity_poly.pdbx_strand_id
1 'polypeptide(L)'
;MAIKVSPVAGCHFYIGSAPIVVSDIDVVEADFAAVTWIEVGQYQSMGNAGDSTQNIATDLINRRRTINTKGSRQAPQRSDNFALNLSDPGQLAMIAAEQTDYNYPFRIDMNDAPVPKSAAATITIASPGVVTWTGHNLAANTPVRFSTTGALPTGLVAGTTYYVKTVLDANTFTLSATPGGTVIATSGTQSGVHTATTVPVPSKRLVMGMVTGAEEGMGGSNTVQMLNCTVLVNSNYVRVSALG
;
A
#
# COMPACT_ATOMS: atom_id res chain seq x y z
N MET A 1 15.69 -3.21 21.20
CA MET A 1 14.97 -2.96 19.93
C MET A 1 14.45 -1.53 20.01
N ALA A 2 14.97 -0.61 19.20
CA ALA A 2 14.52 0.78 19.25
C ALA A 2 13.02 0.82 18.96
N ILE A 3 12.24 1.53 19.78
CA ILE A 3 10.82 1.76 19.50
C ILE A 3 10.78 2.60 18.22
N LYS A 4 10.52 1.96 17.08
CA LYS A 4 10.20 2.65 15.83
C LYS A 4 8.78 3.20 16.00
N VAL A 5 8.66 4.42 16.52
CA VAL A 5 7.44 5.21 16.37
C VAL A 5 7.32 5.52 14.89
N SER A 6 6.28 5.05 14.23
CA SER A 6 6.03 5.37 12.83
C SER A 6 5.31 6.72 12.76
N PRO A 7 5.99 7.83 12.41
CA PRO A 7 5.32 9.11 12.28
C PRO A 7 4.33 9.06 11.12
N VAL A 8 3.22 9.78 11.26
CA VAL A 8 2.27 10.01 10.16
C VAL A 8 2.80 11.03 9.14
N ALA A 9 3.85 11.78 9.50
CA ALA A 9 4.50 12.72 8.61
C ALA A 9 5.15 11.99 7.43
N GLY A 10 4.82 12.42 6.20
CA GLY A 10 5.28 11.81 4.95
C GLY A 10 4.40 10.66 4.45
N CYS A 11 3.25 10.39 5.08
CA CYS A 11 2.26 9.49 4.53
C CYS A 11 1.52 10.16 3.35
N HIS A 12 1.10 9.35 2.37
CA HIS A 12 0.38 9.81 1.18
C HIS A 12 -0.98 9.13 1.08
N PHE A 13 -2.00 9.88 0.66
CA PHE A 13 -3.38 9.39 0.50
C PHE A 13 -3.78 9.37 -0.97
N TYR A 14 -4.53 8.34 -1.37
CA TYR A 14 -4.93 8.11 -2.75
C TYR A 14 -6.38 7.63 -2.83
N ILE A 15 -7.06 8.04 -3.90
CA ILE A 15 -8.36 7.51 -4.34
C ILE A 15 -8.18 6.81 -5.69
N GLY A 16 -8.94 5.74 -5.94
CA GLY A 16 -9.00 5.12 -7.26
C GLY A 16 -9.74 5.99 -8.28
N SER A 17 -9.31 5.91 -9.53
CA SER A 17 -9.89 6.71 -10.62
C SER A 17 -11.32 6.34 -11.02
N ALA A 18 -11.90 5.27 -10.45
CA ALA A 18 -13.20 4.75 -10.82
C ALA A 18 -13.89 4.06 -9.62
N PRO A 19 -15.24 4.02 -9.60
CA PRO A 19 -15.98 3.29 -8.59
C PRO A 19 -15.76 1.78 -8.70
N ILE A 20 -15.97 1.07 -7.60
CA ILE A 20 -15.83 -0.37 -7.47
C ILE A 20 -17.03 -0.97 -6.73
N VAL A 21 -17.38 -2.20 -7.08
CA VAL A 21 -18.35 -2.99 -6.33
C VAL A 21 -17.63 -3.68 -5.18
N VAL A 22 -18.08 -3.44 -3.96
CA VAL A 22 -17.53 -4.10 -2.77
C VAL A 22 -18.08 -5.52 -2.70
N SER A 23 -17.21 -6.48 -2.43
CA SER A 23 -17.60 -7.88 -2.27
C SER A 23 -18.28 -8.13 -0.92
N ASP A 24 -19.13 -9.15 -0.83
CA ASP A 24 -19.77 -9.59 0.42
C ASP A 24 -18.79 -10.34 1.36
N ILE A 25 -17.56 -10.55 0.91
CA ILE A 25 -16.47 -11.17 1.69
C ILE A 25 -15.34 -10.17 1.93
N ASP A 26 -14.47 -10.50 2.89
CA ASP A 26 -13.25 -9.73 3.14
C ASP A 26 -12.42 -9.59 1.86
N VAL A 27 -12.06 -8.36 1.52
CA VAL A 27 -11.20 -8.04 0.39
C VAL A 27 -9.74 -8.30 0.74
N VAL A 28 -8.94 -8.60 -0.28
CA VAL A 28 -7.51 -8.91 -0.20
C VAL A 28 -6.72 -7.95 -1.10
N GLU A 29 -5.39 -7.95 -0.98
CA GLU A 29 -4.51 -7.08 -1.78
C GLU A 29 -4.72 -7.25 -3.30
N ALA A 30 -5.03 -8.47 -3.75
CA ALA A 30 -5.25 -8.78 -5.16
C ALA A 30 -6.45 -8.03 -5.76
N ASP A 31 -7.46 -7.69 -4.95
CA ASP A 31 -8.66 -6.97 -5.42
C ASP A 31 -8.34 -5.52 -5.83
N PHE A 32 -7.18 -5.01 -5.43
CA PHE A 32 -6.71 -3.66 -5.74
C PHE A 32 -5.70 -3.63 -6.90
N ALA A 33 -5.35 -4.77 -7.50
CA ALA A 33 -4.25 -4.85 -8.48
C ALA A 33 -4.50 -4.07 -9.79
N ALA A 34 -5.76 -3.91 -10.19
CA ALA A 34 -6.14 -3.17 -11.39
C ALA A 34 -6.50 -1.70 -11.13
N VAL A 35 -6.45 -1.25 -9.87
CA VAL A 35 -6.83 0.12 -9.49
C VAL A 35 -5.76 1.10 -9.97
N THR A 36 -6.19 2.10 -10.72
CA THR A 36 -5.37 3.28 -11.03
C THR A 36 -5.55 4.31 -9.93
N TRP A 37 -4.44 4.70 -9.28
CA TRP A 37 -4.44 5.57 -8.11
C TRP A 37 -4.20 7.03 -8.48
N ILE A 38 -4.99 7.93 -7.91
CA ILE A 38 -4.81 9.37 -7.97
C ILE A 38 -4.44 9.85 -6.57
N GLU A 39 -3.31 10.55 -6.44
CA GLU A 39 -2.89 11.12 -5.16
C GLU A 39 -3.80 12.31 -4.81
N VAL A 40 -4.25 12.36 -3.55
CA VAL A 40 -4.94 13.52 -2.99
C VAL A 40 -3.91 14.34 -2.24
N GLY A 41 -3.51 15.46 -2.85
CA GLY A 41 -2.44 16.30 -2.35
C GLY A 41 -2.81 17.07 -1.07
N GLN A 42 -1.79 17.68 -0.46
CA GLN A 42 -1.93 18.58 0.69
C GLN A 42 -2.51 17.92 1.96
N TYR A 43 -2.15 16.67 2.20
CA TYR A 43 -2.67 15.88 3.32
C TYR A 43 -2.13 16.37 4.67
N GLN A 44 -3.02 16.81 5.56
CA GLN A 44 -2.65 17.52 6.80
C GLN A 44 -2.97 16.72 8.06
N SER A 45 -4.11 16.03 8.09
CA SER A 45 -4.52 15.23 9.25
C SER A 45 -5.07 13.89 8.80
N MET A 46 -4.55 12.82 9.40
CA MET A 46 -4.95 11.46 9.07
C MET A 46 -6.04 10.95 10.00
N GLY A 47 -7.13 10.48 9.42
CA GLY A 47 -8.15 9.72 10.11
C GLY A 47 -7.65 8.34 10.56
N ASN A 48 -8.27 7.80 11.61
CA ASN A 48 -7.95 6.47 12.12
C ASN A 48 -8.07 5.39 11.04
N ALA A 49 -7.15 4.42 11.07
CA ALA A 49 -7.16 3.28 10.16
C ALA A 49 -7.29 1.96 10.96
N GLY A 50 -8.33 1.19 10.68
CA GLY A 50 -8.54 -0.15 11.22
C GLY A 50 -9.96 -0.42 11.68
N ASP A 51 -10.33 -1.70 11.74
CA ASP A 51 -11.67 -2.12 12.11
C ASP A 51 -11.88 -2.05 13.63
N SER A 52 -13.07 -1.60 14.01
CA SER A 52 -13.55 -1.67 15.39
C SER A 52 -14.75 -2.62 15.47
N THR A 53 -15.09 -3.07 16.67
CA THR A 53 -16.24 -3.97 16.84
C THR A 53 -17.30 -3.26 17.64
N GLN A 54 -18.51 -3.25 17.11
CA GLN A 54 -19.66 -2.68 17.82
C GLN A 54 -19.83 -3.41 19.15
N ASN A 55 -19.95 -2.65 20.25
CA ASN A 55 -20.22 -3.22 21.56
C ASN A 55 -21.74 -3.38 21.72
N ILE A 56 -22.20 -4.61 21.96
CA ILE A 56 -23.59 -4.86 22.34
C ILE A 56 -23.63 -4.98 23.86
N ALA A 57 -24.16 -3.95 24.51
CA ALA A 57 -24.34 -3.91 25.96
C ALA A 57 -25.76 -4.37 26.32
N THR A 58 -25.88 -5.44 27.11
CA THR A 58 -27.16 -5.90 27.63
C THR A 58 -27.15 -5.85 29.16
N ASP A 59 -28.12 -5.14 29.72
CA ASP A 59 -28.31 -5.09 31.16
C ASP A 59 -29.07 -6.33 31.64
N LEU A 60 -28.39 -7.17 32.42
CA LEU A 60 -29.02 -8.33 33.03
C LEU A 60 -29.63 -7.92 34.37
N ILE A 61 -30.94 -7.70 34.37
CA ILE A 61 -31.72 -7.25 35.54
C ILE A 61 -31.53 -8.18 36.75
N ASN A 62 -31.49 -9.49 36.51
CA ASN A 62 -31.29 -10.49 37.57
C ASN A 62 -29.86 -10.49 38.16
N ARG A 63 -28.87 -10.01 37.41
CA ARG A 63 -27.46 -9.98 37.82
C ARG A 63 -26.96 -8.59 38.17
N ARG A 64 -27.78 -7.55 37.99
CA ARG A 64 -27.43 -6.13 38.16
C ARG A 64 -26.09 -5.79 37.51
N ARG A 65 -25.82 -6.37 36.34
CA ARG A 65 -24.54 -6.24 35.63
C ARG A 65 -24.79 -6.13 34.14
N THR A 66 -24.15 -5.14 33.52
CA THR A 66 -24.06 -5.02 32.07
C THR A 66 -23.05 -6.04 31.55
N ILE A 67 -23.47 -6.89 30.62
CA ILE A 67 -22.57 -7.76 29.86
C ILE A 67 -22.35 -7.14 28.49
N ASN A 68 -21.08 -7.08 28.11
CA ASN A 68 -20.62 -6.62 26.82
C ASN A 68 -20.35 -7.83 25.94
N THR A 69 -20.98 -7.87 24.77
CA THR A 69 -20.74 -8.91 23.76
C THR A 69 -20.24 -8.24 22.49
N LYS A 70 -19.32 -8.91 21.79
CA LYS A 70 -18.74 -8.42 20.54
C LYS A 70 -19.77 -8.54 19.41
N GLY A 71 -20.20 -7.42 18.85
CA GLY A 71 -21.06 -7.35 17.68
C GLY A 71 -20.28 -7.42 16.36
N SER A 72 -20.93 -6.98 15.28
CA SER A 72 -20.33 -6.90 13.95
C SER A 72 -19.07 -6.04 13.95
N ARG A 73 -18.11 -6.42 13.10
CA ARG A 73 -16.94 -5.58 12.80
C ARG A 73 -17.38 -4.50 11.83
N GLN A 74 -17.08 -3.26 12.16
CA GLN A 74 -17.29 -2.13 11.28
C GLN A 74 -16.02 -1.28 11.32
N ALA A 75 -15.52 -0.95 10.14
CA ALA A 75 -14.54 0.10 10.03
C ALA A 75 -15.22 1.44 10.41
N PRO A 76 -14.68 2.18 11.39
CA PRO A 76 -15.22 3.49 11.73
C PRO A 76 -15.08 4.42 10.52
N GLN A 77 -15.97 5.42 10.45
CA GLN A 77 -15.86 6.49 9.47
C GLN A 77 -14.47 7.14 9.56
N ARG A 78 -13.85 7.36 8.41
CA ARG A 78 -12.52 7.95 8.31
C ARG A 78 -12.67 9.41 7.90
N SER A 79 -12.30 10.33 8.78
CA SER A 79 -12.25 11.77 8.48
C SER A 79 -10.81 12.19 8.23
N ASP A 80 -10.54 12.71 7.04
CA ASP A 80 -9.23 13.18 6.58
C ASP A 80 -9.31 14.65 6.20
N ASN A 81 -8.29 15.43 6.54
CA ASN A 81 -8.24 16.86 6.23
C ASN A 81 -7.08 17.16 5.28
N PHE A 82 -7.38 17.97 4.25
CA PHE A 82 -6.43 18.42 3.24
C PHE A 82 -6.41 19.95 3.19
N ALA A 83 -5.27 20.58 2.93
CA ALA A 83 -5.30 22.00 2.57
C ALA A 83 -5.87 22.15 1.15
N LEU A 84 -6.81 23.07 0.95
CA LEU A 84 -7.55 23.19 -0.30
C LEU A 84 -6.63 23.58 -1.45
N ASN A 85 -6.66 22.80 -2.53
CA ASN A 85 -6.07 23.12 -3.82
C ASN A 85 -7.06 22.75 -4.93
N LEU A 86 -7.72 23.77 -5.47
CA LEU A 86 -8.77 23.62 -6.49
C LEU A 86 -8.30 22.99 -7.81
N SER A 87 -6.99 22.93 -8.05
CA SER A 87 -6.42 22.30 -9.25
C SER A 87 -5.89 20.89 -9.01
N ASP A 88 -5.97 20.37 -7.78
CA ASP A 88 -5.50 19.02 -7.45
C ASP A 88 -6.49 17.96 -7.98
N PRO A 89 -6.06 17.06 -8.90
CA PRO A 89 -6.95 16.05 -9.46
C PRO A 89 -7.53 15.09 -8.41
N GLY A 90 -6.78 14.81 -7.34
CA GLY A 90 -7.23 13.94 -6.26
C GLY A 90 -8.33 14.59 -5.41
N GLN A 91 -8.19 15.87 -5.07
CA GLN A 91 -9.24 16.61 -4.37
C GLN A 91 -10.51 16.73 -5.21
N LEU A 92 -10.38 17.00 -6.52
CA LEU A 92 -11.52 16.98 -7.44
C LEU A 92 -12.18 15.60 -7.53
N ALA A 93 -11.39 14.52 -7.49
CA ALA A 93 -11.93 13.16 -7.46
C ALA A 93 -12.69 12.87 -6.15
N MET A 94 -12.23 13.36 -5.00
CA MET A 94 -12.95 13.24 -3.72
C MET A 94 -14.29 13.99 -3.74
N ILE A 95 -14.31 15.22 -4.28
CA ILE A 95 -15.53 16.02 -4.42
C ILE A 95 -16.50 15.34 -5.40
N ALA A 96 -16.01 14.83 -6.52
CA ALA A 96 -16.84 14.12 -7.50
C ALA A 96 -17.40 12.81 -6.92
N ALA A 97 -16.61 12.07 -6.16
CA ALA A 97 -17.03 10.81 -5.52
C ALA A 97 -18.14 11.04 -4.48
N GLU A 98 -18.13 12.17 -3.76
CA GLU A 98 -19.17 12.53 -2.78
C GLU A 98 -20.55 12.71 -3.42
N GLN A 99 -20.60 13.14 -4.68
CA GLN A 99 -21.86 13.28 -5.43
C GLN A 99 -22.41 11.94 -5.96
N THR A 100 -21.80 10.81 -5.59
CA THR A 100 -22.19 9.49 -6.06
C THR A 100 -22.46 8.53 -4.90
N ASP A 101 -23.36 7.58 -5.12
CA ASP A 101 -23.65 6.52 -4.14
C ASP A 101 -22.69 5.31 -4.24
N TYR A 102 -21.56 5.47 -4.91
CA TYR A 102 -20.65 4.38 -5.23
C TYR A 102 -19.47 4.28 -4.27
N ASN A 103 -18.97 3.06 -4.08
CA ASN A 103 -17.72 2.85 -3.37
C ASN A 103 -16.54 3.15 -4.29
N TYR A 104 -15.49 3.72 -3.74
CA TYR A 104 -14.19 3.90 -4.38
C TYR A 104 -13.12 3.17 -3.56
N PRO A 105 -12.07 2.65 -4.21
CA PRO A 105 -10.92 2.13 -3.50
C PRO A 105 -10.04 3.28 -3.02
N PHE A 106 -9.51 3.15 -1.81
CA PHE A 106 -8.58 4.09 -1.19
C PHE A 106 -7.30 3.39 -0.78
N ARG A 107 -6.20 4.13 -0.83
CA ARG A 107 -4.89 3.66 -0.41
C ARG A 107 -4.19 4.72 0.41
N ILE A 108 -3.55 4.29 1.49
CA ILE A 108 -2.61 5.10 2.24
C ILE A 108 -1.25 4.44 2.19
N ASP A 109 -0.26 5.15 1.68
CA ASP A 109 1.14 4.76 1.76
C ASP A 109 1.74 5.38 3.03
N MET A 110 2.32 4.54 3.89
CA MET A 110 2.94 4.97 5.14
C MET A 110 4.36 5.50 4.90
N ASN A 111 4.95 6.22 5.87
CA ASN A 111 6.35 6.64 5.79
C ASN A 111 7.28 5.66 6.55
N ASP A 112 7.20 4.37 6.24
CA ASP A 112 7.95 3.34 6.96
C ASP A 112 8.79 2.41 6.07
N ALA A 113 8.96 2.77 4.79
CA ALA A 113 9.78 2.03 3.83
C ALA A 113 11.18 1.73 4.42
N PRO A 114 11.66 0.48 4.33
CA PRO A 114 12.96 0.11 4.86
C PRO A 114 14.10 0.81 4.10
N VAL A 115 15.28 0.85 4.70
CA VAL A 115 16.48 1.36 4.02
C VAL A 115 16.83 0.41 2.86
N PRO A 116 17.17 0.93 1.66
CA PRO A 116 17.59 0.08 0.55
C PRO A 116 18.78 -0.80 0.93
N LYS A 117 18.67 -2.10 0.65
CA LYS A 117 19.77 -3.07 0.75
C LYS A 117 20.44 -3.20 -0.61
N SER A 118 21.75 -3.39 -0.64
CA SER A 118 22.47 -3.60 -1.89
C SER A 118 23.62 -4.58 -1.67
N ALA A 119 23.83 -5.49 -2.62
CA ALA A 119 24.98 -6.39 -2.63
C ALA A 119 25.32 -6.84 -4.05
N ALA A 120 26.55 -7.35 -4.22
CA ALA A 120 26.88 -8.08 -5.43
C ALA A 120 26.02 -9.36 -5.51
N ALA A 121 25.48 -9.65 -6.68
CA ALA A 121 24.66 -10.82 -6.94
C ALA A 121 25.18 -11.56 -8.17
N THR A 122 25.12 -12.88 -8.16
CA THR A 122 25.33 -13.68 -9.39
C THR A 122 23.98 -14.09 -9.95
N ILE A 123 23.90 -14.16 -11.27
CA ILE A 123 22.67 -14.50 -12.00
C ILE A 123 23.02 -15.70 -12.87
N THR A 124 22.21 -16.74 -12.85
CA THR A 124 22.39 -17.88 -13.75
C THR A 124 21.86 -17.54 -15.14
N ILE A 125 22.34 -18.26 -16.16
CA ILE A 125 21.80 -18.21 -17.52
C ILE A 125 20.97 -19.48 -17.72
N ALA A 126 19.73 -19.46 -17.20
CA ALA A 126 18.84 -20.62 -17.18
C ALA A 126 17.36 -20.24 -17.31
N SER A 127 16.51 -21.27 -17.43
CA SER A 127 15.05 -21.17 -17.36
C SER A 127 14.55 -22.12 -16.25
N PRO A 128 14.24 -21.64 -15.04
CA PRO A 128 14.21 -20.23 -14.62
C PRO A 128 15.58 -19.60 -14.37
N GLY A 129 15.68 -18.29 -14.52
CA GLY A 129 16.85 -17.53 -14.09
C GLY A 129 16.86 -17.38 -12.56
N VAL A 130 17.99 -17.71 -11.93
CA VAL A 130 18.16 -17.68 -10.47
C VAL A 130 19.18 -16.62 -10.10
N VAL A 131 18.83 -15.79 -9.14
CA VAL A 131 19.71 -14.78 -8.54
C VAL A 131 20.24 -15.31 -7.23
N THR A 132 21.56 -15.29 -7.07
CA THR A 132 22.24 -15.58 -5.81
C THR A 132 22.65 -14.28 -5.15
N TRP A 133 22.01 -13.97 -4.02
CA TRP A 133 22.38 -12.91 -3.08
C TRP A 133 22.37 -13.52 -1.68
N THR A 134 23.57 -13.79 -1.15
CA THR A 134 23.74 -14.41 0.17
C THR A 134 23.10 -13.59 1.29
N GLY A 135 22.25 -14.22 2.11
CA GLY A 135 21.61 -13.60 3.26
C GLY A 135 20.66 -12.45 2.93
N HIS A 136 19.99 -12.51 1.77
CA HIS A 136 19.17 -11.40 1.27
C HIS A 136 17.98 -11.05 2.19
N ASN A 137 17.39 -12.05 2.88
CA ASN A 137 16.23 -11.89 3.77
C ASN A 137 15.06 -11.11 3.13
N LEU A 138 14.85 -11.31 1.83
CA LEU A 138 13.79 -10.66 1.05
C LEU A 138 12.58 -11.60 0.97
N ALA A 139 11.39 -11.02 1.05
CA ALA A 139 10.14 -11.74 0.83
C ALA A 139 9.76 -11.74 -0.66
N ALA A 140 8.83 -12.62 -1.04
CA ALA A 140 8.21 -12.55 -2.36
C ALA A 140 7.57 -11.17 -2.60
N ASN A 141 7.50 -10.76 -3.87
CA ASN A 141 7.10 -9.44 -4.36
C ASN A 141 8.00 -8.27 -3.93
N THR A 142 9.14 -8.51 -3.25
CA THR A 142 10.09 -7.43 -2.98
C THR A 142 10.65 -6.90 -4.30
N PRO A 143 10.51 -5.61 -4.60
CA PRO A 143 11.09 -5.01 -5.79
C PRO A 143 12.61 -4.87 -5.66
N VAL A 144 13.31 -5.22 -6.73
CA VAL A 144 14.77 -5.18 -6.85
C VAL A 144 15.15 -4.60 -8.21
N ARG A 145 16.26 -3.88 -8.27
CA ARG A 145 16.87 -3.40 -9.51
C ARG A 145 18.30 -3.91 -9.61
N PHE A 146 18.78 -4.06 -10.84
CA PHE A 146 20.14 -4.50 -11.11
C PHE A 146 20.95 -3.40 -11.77
N SER A 147 22.20 -3.27 -11.37
CA SER A 147 23.23 -2.54 -12.11
C SER A 147 24.39 -3.47 -12.43
N THR A 148 25.22 -3.10 -13.41
CA THR A 148 26.41 -3.87 -13.74
C THR A 148 27.52 -3.00 -14.31
N THR A 149 28.76 -3.48 -14.20
CA THR A 149 29.93 -2.90 -14.88
C THR A 149 30.16 -3.45 -16.28
N GLY A 150 29.36 -4.44 -16.72
CA GLY A 150 29.46 -5.10 -18.02
C GLY A 150 28.09 -5.27 -18.67
N ALA A 151 27.76 -6.51 -19.07
CA ALA A 151 26.46 -6.84 -19.65
C ALA A 151 25.67 -7.77 -18.72
N LEU A 152 24.40 -7.44 -18.47
CA LEU A 152 23.46 -8.35 -17.80
C LEU A 152 23.00 -9.47 -18.76
N PRO A 153 22.57 -10.64 -18.24
CA PRO A 153 21.93 -11.68 -19.05
C PRO A 153 20.72 -11.16 -19.83
N THR A 154 20.49 -11.70 -21.02
CA THR A 154 19.27 -11.42 -21.80
C THR A 154 18.03 -11.79 -20.99
N GLY A 155 17.06 -10.89 -20.94
CA GLY A 155 15.86 -10.97 -20.10
C GLY A 155 15.87 -9.97 -18.93
N LEU A 156 17.04 -9.40 -18.61
CA LEU A 156 17.20 -8.36 -17.61
C LEU A 156 17.82 -7.10 -18.22
N VAL A 157 17.30 -5.94 -17.84
CA VAL A 157 17.80 -4.63 -18.24
C VAL A 157 18.23 -3.86 -16.99
N ALA A 158 19.41 -3.24 -17.05
CA ALA A 158 19.94 -2.47 -15.93
C ALA A 158 19.04 -1.28 -15.61
N GLY A 159 18.82 -1.02 -14.32
CA GLY A 159 17.95 0.07 -13.84
C GLY A 159 16.44 -0.25 -13.87
N THR A 160 16.01 -1.33 -14.53
CA THR A 160 14.62 -1.78 -14.51
C THR A 160 14.28 -2.45 -13.17
N THR A 161 13.11 -2.13 -12.62
CA THR A 161 12.58 -2.78 -11.41
C THR A 161 11.96 -4.13 -11.76
N TYR A 162 12.44 -5.17 -11.09
CA TYR A 162 11.92 -6.53 -11.11
C TYR A 162 11.41 -6.91 -9.71
N TYR A 163 10.71 -8.03 -9.57
CA TYR A 163 10.15 -8.48 -8.30
C TYR A 163 10.63 -9.88 -7.94
N VAL A 164 11.00 -10.11 -6.68
CA VAL A 164 11.29 -11.44 -6.15
C VAL A 164 10.06 -12.32 -6.32
N LYS A 165 10.12 -13.36 -7.14
CA LYS A 165 8.97 -14.24 -7.42
C LYS A 165 8.89 -15.38 -6.43
N THR A 166 9.94 -16.20 -6.36
CA THR A 166 10.04 -17.31 -5.42
C THR A 166 11.37 -17.22 -4.68
N VAL A 167 11.32 -17.20 -3.36
CA VAL A 167 12.50 -17.38 -2.50
C VAL A 167 12.78 -18.88 -2.44
N LEU A 168 13.92 -19.30 -2.97
CA LEU A 168 14.30 -20.73 -3.03
C LEU A 168 14.98 -21.15 -1.73
N ASP A 169 15.85 -20.29 -1.20
CA ASP A 169 16.51 -20.44 0.10
C ASP A 169 16.96 -19.06 0.64
N ALA A 170 17.76 -19.03 1.71
CA ALA A 170 18.24 -17.78 2.33
C ALA A 170 19.20 -16.95 1.46
N ASN A 171 19.68 -17.52 0.35
CA ASN A 171 20.71 -16.97 -0.53
C ASN A 171 20.25 -16.86 -1.99
N THR A 172 19.15 -17.49 -2.39
CA THR A 172 18.74 -17.54 -3.79
C THR A 172 17.24 -17.32 -4.00
N PHE A 173 16.90 -16.66 -5.11
CA PHE A 173 15.52 -16.41 -5.50
C PHE A 173 15.37 -16.25 -7.03
N THR A 174 14.14 -16.36 -7.52
CA THR A 174 13.78 -16.10 -8.92
C THR A 174 13.12 -14.73 -9.08
N LEU A 175 13.08 -14.21 -10.31
CA LEU A 175 12.55 -12.89 -10.63
C LEU A 175 11.26 -12.96 -11.45
N SER A 176 10.47 -11.88 -11.40
CA SER A 176 9.31 -11.61 -12.25
C SER A 176 9.30 -10.14 -12.68
N ALA A 177 8.66 -9.83 -13.82
CA ALA A 177 8.60 -8.46 -14.34
C ALA A 177 7.50 -7.60 -13.66
N THR A 178 6.48 -8.24 -13.11
CA THR A 178 5.37 -7.62 -12.38
C THR A 178 5.19 -8.29 -11.02
N PRO A 179 4.58 -7.63 -10.02
CA PRO A 179 4.25 -8.27 -8.75
C PRO A 179 3.42 -9.54 -8.98
N GLY A 180 3.85 -10.68 -8.45
CA GLY A 180 3.16 -11.95 -8.65
C GLY A 180 3.20 -12.51 -10.09
N GLY A 181 3.94 -11.89 -11.01
CA GLY A 181 4.00 -12.28 -12.43
C GLY A 181 4.67 -13.65 -12.71
N THR A 182 4.90 -13.95 -13.98
CA THR A 182 5.61 -15.17 -14.41
C THR A 182 7.10 -15.08 -14.08
N VAL A 183 7.73 -16.24 -13.86
CA VAL A 183 9.18 -16.31 -13.61
C VAL A 183 9.94 -15.94 -14.88
N ILE A 184 10.96 -15.08 -14.73
CA ILE A 184 11.84 -14.67 -15.82
C ILE A 184 12.85 -15.79 -16.12
N ALA A 185 12.98 -16.11 -17.41
CA ALA A 185 14.10 -16.88 -17.94
C ALA A 185 15.22 -15.93 -18.39
N THR A 186 16.46 -16.36 -18.19
CA THR A 186 17.68 -15.64 -18.56
C THR A 186 18.45 -16.42 -19.60
N SER A 187 18.99 -15.74 -20.61
CA SER A 187 19.72 -16.37 -21.72
C SER A 187 20.92 -15.51 -22.18
N GLY A 188 21.64 -15.96 -23.22
CA GLY A 188 22.75 -15.20 -23.80
C GLY A 188 24.04 -15.32 -22.97
N THR A 189 24.75 -14.20 -22.81
CA THR A 189 26.01 -14.09 -22.06
C THR A 189 25.93 -12.96 -21.05
N GLN A 190 26.77 -12.99 -20.02
CA GLN A 190 26.90 -11.91 -19.04
C GLN A 190 28.37 -11.59 -18.78
N SER A 191 28.65 -10.39 -18.27
CA SER A 191 30.01 -9.97 -17.91
C SER A 191 30.00 -8.89 -16.82
N GLY A 192 31.14 -8.73 -16.15
CA GLY A 192 31.30 -7.74 -15.09
C GLY A 192 30.67 -8.16 -13.76
N VAL A 193 30.64 -7.24 -12.81
CA VAL A 193 29.98 -7.44 -11.51
C VAL A 193 28.54 -6.98 -11.65
N HIS A 194 27.58 -7.80 -11.21
CA HIS A 194 26.18 -7.39 -11.11
C HIS A 194 25.88 -7.02 -9.65
N THR A 195 25.24 -5.89 -9.43
CA THR A 195 24.80 -5.44 -8.11
C THR A 195 23.28 -5.42 -8.08
N ALA A 196 22.69 -6.13 -7.13
CA ALA A 196 21.27 -6.07 -6.84
C ALA A 196 21.03 -5.06 -5.74
N THR A 197 20.03 -4.20 -5.91
CA THR A 197 19.59 -3.22 -4.91
C THR A 197 18.09 -3.34 -4.73
N THR A 198 17.60 -3.37 -3.48
CA THR A 198 16.15 -3.32 -3.23
C THR A 198 15.61 -1.93 -3.57
N VAL A 199 14.34 -1.87 -3.97
CA VAL A 199 13.62 -0.60 -4.22
C VAL A 199 12.52 -0.48 -3.17
N PRO A 200 12.83 -0.02 -1.95
CA PRO A 200 11.91 -0.14 -0.83
C PRO A 200 10.53 0.43 -1.12
N VAL A 201 9.50 -0.33 -0.74
CA VAL A 201 8.11 0.12 -0.77
C VAL A 201 7.58 0.22 0.66
N PRO A 202 6.85 1.30 0.99
CA PRO A 202 6.27 1.44 2.31
C PRO A 202 5.13 0.46 2.56
N SER A 203 4.76 0.31 3.82
CA SER A 203 3.53 -0.37 4.21
C SER A 203 2.32 0.37 3.67
N LYS A 204 1.29 -0.37 3.25
CA LYS A 204 0.06 0.21 2.69
C LYS A 204 -1.16 -0.17 3.51
N ARG A 205 -2.17 0.69 3.49
CA ARG A 205 -3.52 0.38 3.95
C ARG A 205 -4.46 0.55 2.77
N LEU A 206 -5.12 -0.52 2.38
CA LEU A 206 -6.08 -0.54 1.27
C LEU A 206 -7.47 -0.78 1.84
N VAL A 207 -8.44 -0.06 1.29
CA VAL A 207 -9.82 -0.09 1.78
C VAL A 207 -10.78 0.35 0.68
N MET A 208 -12.03 -0.06 0.73
CA MET A 208 -13.09 0.42 -0.15
C MET A 208 -14.18 1.10 0.67
N GLY A 209 -14.68 2.23 0.20
CA GLY A 209 -15.70 2.99 0.92
C GLY A 209 -16.36 4.07 0.07
N MET A 210 -17.39 4.70 0.62
CA MET A 210 -18.10 5.81 -0.01
C MET A 210 -17.58 7.13 0.58
N VAL A 211 -17.43 8.15 -0.26
CA VAL A 211 -17.21 9.51 0.24
C VAL A 211 -18.57 10.09 0.62
N THR A 212 -18.74 10.51 1.87
CA THR A 212 -20.03 11.05 2.36
C THR A 212 -19.94 12.50 2.79
N GLY A 213 -18.77 13.10 2.65
CA GLY A 213 -18.57 14.52 2.86
C GLY A 213 -17.26 14.94 2.19
N ALA A 214 -17.30 16.07 1.49
CA ALA A 214 -16.17 16.73 0.88
C ALA A 214 -16.41 18.24 1.01
N GLU A 215 -16.32 18.74 2.24
CA GLU A 215 -16.74 20.10 2.60
C GLU A 215 -15.53 21.03 2.74
N GLU A 216 -15.68 22.28 2.31
CA GLU A 216 -14.66 23.30 2.51
C GLU A 216 -14.70 23.85 3.94
N GLY A 217 -13.64 23.58 4.71
CA GLY A 217 -13.42 24.17 6.02
C GLY A 217 -12.84 25.59 5.90
N MET A 218 -13.61 26.59 6.32
CA MET A 218 -13.27 28.02 6.15
C MET A 218 -12.23 28.57 7.14
N GLY A 219 -11.80 27.79 8.14
CA GLY A 219 -10.71 28.16 9.05
C GLY A 219 -10.95 29.45 9.88
N GLY A 220 -9.92 29.88 10.61
CA GLY A 220 -9.81 31.19 11.26
C GLY A 220 -8.67 32.04 10.66
N SER A 221 -8.41 33.21 11.25
CA SER A 221 -7.53 34.26 10.68
C SER A 221 -6.10 33.86 10.32
N ASN A 222 -5.60 32.73 10.83
CA ASN A 222 -4.22 32.25 10.63
C ASN A 222 -4.17 30.81 10.10
N THR A 223 -5.26 30.29 9.52
CA THR A 223 -5.32 28.93 8.96
C THR A 223 -5.63 28.97 7.48
N VAL A 224 -5.02 28.04 6.73
CA VAL A 224 -5.38 27.78 5.33
C VAL A 224 -6.79 27.20 5.24
N GLN A 225 -7.48 27.47 4.13
CA GLN A 225 -8.75 26.83 3.83
C GLN A 225 -8.52 25.32 3.64
N MET A 226 -9.40 24.50 4.19
CA MET A 226 -9.26 23.05 4.19
C MET A 226 -10.35 22.41 3.33
N LEU A 227 -10.08 21.22 2.80
CA LEU A 227 -11.07 20.28 2.32
C LEU A 227 -11.16 19.15 3.36
N ASN A 228 -12.32 19.01 3.99
CA ASN A 228 -12.62 17.96 4.96
C ASN A 228 -13.35 16.83 4.26
N CYS A 229 -12.69 15.70 4.11
CA CYS A 229 -13.26 14.52 3.49
C CYS A 229 -13.66 13.49 4.55
N THR A 230 -14.85 12.93 4.43
CA THR A 230 -15.30 11.80 5.25
C THR A 230 -15.58 10.60 4.36
N VAL A 231 -14.96 9.47 4.68
CA VAL A 231 -15.12 8.19 4.00
C VAL A 231 -15.81 7.20 4.93
N LEU A 232 -16.98 6.70 4.52
CA LEU A 232 -17.60 5.53 5.12
C LEU A 232 -17.00 4.29 4.52
N VAL A 233 -16.19 3.59 5.32
CA VAL A 233 -15.54 2.36 4.91
C VAL A 233 -16.55 1.21 4.93
N ASN A 234 -16.65 0.51 3.80
CA ASN A 234 -17.55 -0.63 3.61
C ASN A 234 -16.80 -1.97 3.42
N SER A 235 -15.47 -1.98 3.57
CA SER A 235 -14.65 -3.19 3.54
C SER A 235 -13.79 -3.33 4.80
N ASN A 236 -13.16 -4.48 5.00
CA ASN A 236 -12.04 -4.62 5.94
C ASN A 236 -10.85 -3.75 5.49
N TYR A 237 -10.00 -3.36 6.44
CA TYR A 237 -8.70 -2.76 6.13
C TYR A 237 -7.67 -3.84 5.75
N VAL A 238 -7.24 -3.85 4.49
CA VAL A 238 -6.12 -4.69 4.04
C VAL A 238 -4.81 -4.02 4.41
N ARG A 239 -3.97 -4.74 5.17
CA ARG A 239 -2.65 -4.27 5.59
C ARG A 239 -1.59 -4.95 4.74
N VAL A 240 -0.92 -4.17 3.91
CA VAL A 240 0.25 -4.63 3.15
C VAL A 240 1.49 -4.20 3.92
N SER A 241 2.42 -5.13 4.14
CA SER A 241 3.69 -4.87 4.81
C SER A 241 4.65 -4.13 3.88
N ALA A 242 5.51 -3.29 4.44
CA ALA A 242 6.65 -2.73 3.72
C ALA A 242 7.57 -3.85 3.21
N LEU A 243 8.18 -3.66 2.04
CA LEU A 243 9.13 -4.61 1.44
C LEU A 243 10.43 -3.87 1.08
N GLY A 244 11.59 -4.51 1.33
CA GLY A 244 12.91 -4.00 0.92
C GLY A 244 14.10 -4.54 1.71
#